data_AF-A0A973CEM5-F1
#
_entry.id   AF-A0A973CEM5-F1
#
_cell.length_a   1.000
_cell.length_b   1.000
_cell.length_c   1.000
_cell.angle_alpha   90.00
_cell.angle_beta   90.00
_cell.angle_gamma   90.00
#
_symmetry.space_group_name_H-M   'P 1'
#
loop_
_entity.id
_entity.type
_entity.pdbx_description
1 polymer ?
#
loop_
_entity_poly.entity_id
_entity_poly.type
_entity_poly.pdbx_seq_one_letter_code
_entity_poly.pdbx_strand_id
1 'polypeptide(L)'
;MTSQSRTTNGFTLIELAITIIILAVMAATAIPKFLNFREDAEISRVKAIAAGYQQAVSFVQIRYQVLGKSDYMVDIPGYGSGKLDVNPSGFPIGINKGNNQGVMINPHNIGKRQQGCVSLWEELLVNPPSVSLIKGDGS
;
A
#
# COMPACT_ATOMS: atom_id res chain seq x y z
N MET A 1 -44.13 23.75 43.84
CA MET A 1 -43.65 22.71 42.90
C MET A 1 -44.81 22.34 41.98
N THR A 2 -44.94 23.01 40.85
CA THR A 2 -45.94 22.68 39.83
C THR A 2 -45.37 21.61 38.90
N SER A 3 -45.95 20.42 38.97
CA SER A 3 -45.60 19.28 38.12
C SER A 3 -46.14 19.53 36.70
N GLN A 4 -45.24 19.73 35.74
CA GLN A 4 -45.58 19.87 34.33
C GLN A 4 -45.65 18.47 33.70
N SER A 5 -46.87 18.00 33.43
CA SER A 5 -47.12 16.78 32.68
C SER A 5 -46.55 16.89 31.26
N ARG A 6 -45.61 16.01 30.91
CA ARG A 6 -45.10 15.89 29.53
C ARG A 6 -46.07 15.02 28.74
N THR A 7 -46.72 15.57 27.72
CA THR A 7 -47.47 14.78 26.74
C THR A 7 -46.47 14.06 25.84
N THR A 8 -46.37 12.74 25.99
CA THR A 8 -45.65 11.88 25.05
C THR A 8 -46.50 11.72 23.79
N ASN A 9 -46.19 12.49 22.75
CA ASN A 9 -46.71 12.29 21.41
C ASN A 9 -46.05 11.03 20.82
N GLY A 10 -46.83 9.97 20.64
CA GLY A 10 -46.36 8.75 19.95
C GLY A 10 -46.30 8.94 18.44
N PHE A 11 -45.38 8.23 17.77
CA PHE A 11 -45.30 8.16 16.31
C PHE A 11 -46.55 7.48 15.74
N THR A 12 -47.03 7.95 14.58
CA THR A 12 -48.16 7.28 13.91
C THR A 12 -47.69 6.04 13.14
N LEU A 13 -48.55 5.01 13.02
CA LEU A 13 -48.20 3.81 12.24
C LEU A 13 -47.91 4.12 10.77
N ILE A 14 -48.62 5.11 10.21
CA ILE A 14 -48.42 5.54 8.82
C ILE A 14 -47.07 6.22 8.61
N GLU A 15 -46.59 6.98 9.59
CA GLU A 15 -45.30 7.68 9.54
C GLU A 15 -44.14 6.69 9.55
N LEU A 16 -44.23 5.64 10.38
CA LEU A 16 -43.26 4.54 10.35
C LEU A 16 -43.30 3.80 9.01
N ALA A 17 -44.49 3.50 8.48
CA ALA A 17 -44.66 2.79 7.22
C ALA A 17 -44.08 3.56 6.02
N ILE A 18 -44.34 4.86 5.92
CA ILE A 18 -43.79 5.69 4.86
C ILE A 18 -42.27 5.77 4.97
N THR A 19 -41.73 5.87 6.19
CA THR A 19 -40.28 5.96 6.41
C THR A 19 -39.55 4.72 5.88
N ILE A 20 -40.03 3.52 6.18
CA ILE A 20 -39.40 2.28 5.68
C ILE A 20 -39.52 2.15 4.15
N ILE A 21 -40.61 2.64 3.56
CA ILE A 21 -40.78 2.65 2.09
C ILE A 21 -39.76 3.58 1.45
N ILE A 22 -39.59 4.80 1.98
CA ILE A 22 -38.61 5.75 1.47
C ILE A 22 -37.19 5.17 1.62
N LEU A 23 -36.86 4.60 2.77
CA LEU A 23 -35.56 3.94 3.00
C LEU A 23 -35.33 2.78 2.02
N ALA A 24 -36.36 2.00 1.70
CA ALA A 24 -36.25 0.89 0.74
C ALA A 24 -35.90 1.37 -0.68
N VAL A 25 -36.54 2.45 -1.16
CA VAL A 25 -36.24 3.01 -2.49
C VAL A 25 -34.86 3.65 -2.53
N MET A 26 -34.48 4.39 -1.47
CA MET A 26 -33.13 4.95 -1.36
C MET A 26 -32.06 3.86 -1.34
N ALA A 27 -32.29 2.76 -0.61
CA ALA A 27 -31.37 1.63 -0.58
C ALA A 27 -31.23 0.95 -1.96
N ALA A 28 -32.36 0.70 -2.65
CA ALA A 28 -32.36 0.06 -3.96
C ALA A 28 -31.54 0.82 -5.02
N THR A 29 -31.53 2.15 -4.96
CA THR A 29 -30.76 3.01 -5.89
C THR A 29 -29.32 3.24 -5.45
N ALA A 30 -29.02 3.24 -4.14
CA ALA A 30 -27.68 3.50 -3.61
C ALA A 30 -26.72 2.29 -3.71
N ILE A 31 -27.21 1.06 -3.55
CA ILE A 31 -26.39 -0.17 -3.55
C ILE A 31 -25.52 -0.32 -4.81
N PRO A 32 -26.06 -0.29 -6.05
CA PRO A 32 -25.24 -0.53 -7.24
C PRO A 32 -24.14 0.53 -7.40
N LYS A 33 -24.43 1.78 -7.05
CA LYS A 33 -23.46 2.88 -7.10
C LYS A 33 -22.38 2.75 -6.03
N PHE A 34 -22.74 2.30 -4.84
CA PHE A 34 -21.80 2.09 -3.73
C PHE A 34 -20.79 0.98 -4.02
N LEU A 35 -21.20 -0.09 -4.71
CA LEU A 35 -20.27 -1.15 -5.13
C LEU A 35 -19.22 -0.64 -6.13
N ASN A 36 -19.64 0.10 -7.16
CA ASN A 36 -18.73 0.69 -8.14
C ASN A 36 -17.73 1.66 -7.46
N PHE A 37 -18.20 2.50 -6.54
CA PHE A 37 -17.32 3.42 -5.81
C PHE A 37 -16.28 2.70 -4.95
N ARG A 38 -16.62 1.54 -4.37
CA ARG A 38 -15.65 0.75 -3.60
C ARG A 38 -14.54 0.20 -4.48
N GLU A 39 -14.90 -0.36 -5.64
CA GLU A 39 -13.93 -0.89 -6.61
C GLU A 39 -13.02 0.23 -7.15
N ASP A 40 -13.60 1.35 -7.57
CA ASP A 40 -12.84 2.51 -8.06
C ASP A 40 -11.89 3.06 -6.98
N ALA A 41 -12.32 3.09 -5.71
CA ALA A 41 -11.49 3.50 -4.60
C ALA A 41 -10.33 2.54 -4.35
N GLU A 42 -10.56 1.22 -4.45
CA GLU A 42 -9.53 0.21 -4.31
C GLU A 42 -8.47 0.32 -5.43
N ILE A 43 -8.92 0.41 -6.69
CA ILE A 43 -8.04 0.59 -7.84
C ILE A 43 -7.22 1.88 -7.69
N SER A 44 -7.85 2.97 -7.28
CA SER A 44 -7.18 4.25 -7.05
C SER A 44 -6.13 4.17 -5.94
N ARG A 45 -6.43 3.43 -4.86
CA ARG A 45 -5.48 3.18 -3.77
C ARG A 45 -4.26 2.40 -4.26
N VAL A 46 -4.46 1.32 -5.02
CA VAL A 46 -3.36 0.51 -5.57
C VAL A 46 -2.48 1.36 -6.51
N LYS A 47 -3.11 2.16 -7.39
CA LYS A 47 -2.38 3.10 -8.27
C LYS A 47 -1.56 4.11 -7.47
N ALA A 48 -2.10 4.68 -6.40
CA ALA A 48 -1.38 5.61 -5.53
C ALA A 48 -0.15 4.95 -4.88
N ILE A 49 -0.29 3.72 -4.39
CA ILE A 49 0.83 2.96 -3.81
C ILE A 49 1.88 2.65 -4.88
N ALA A 50 1.47 2.22 -6.08
CA ALA A 50 2.38 1.95 -7.19
C ALA A 50 3.15 3.22 -7.62
N ALA A 51 2.49 4.38 -7.67
CA ALA A 51 3.13 5.65 -7.94
C ALA A 51 4.15 6.02 -6.85
N GLY A 52 3.81 5.80 -5.57
CA GLY A 52 4.74 5.98 -4.45
C GLY A 52 5.97 5.06 -4.56
N TYR A 53 5.77 3.80 -4.93
CA TYR A 53 6.85 2.85 -5.16
C TYR A 53 7.76 3.27 -6.32
N GLN A 54 7.18 3.71 -7.44
CA GLN A 54 7.94 4.23 -8.59
C GLN A 54 8.78 5.47 -8.21
N GLN A 55 8.21 6.38 -7.41
CA GLN A 55 8.94 7.55 -6.89
C GLN A 55 10.09 7.14 -5.98
N ALA A 56 9.87 6.17 -5.09
CA ALA A 56 10.91 5.60 -4.24
C ALA A 56 12.07 5.02 -5.06
N VAL A 57 11.78 4.21 -6.08
CA VAL A 57 12.80 3.66 -7.00
C VAL A 57 13.56 4.79 -7.72
N SER A 58 12.85 5.80 -8.23
CA SER A 58 13.47 6.94 -8.90
C SER A 58 14.39 7.73 -7.96
N PHE A 59 13.97 7.93 -6.71
CA PHE A 59 14.80 8.59 -5.70
C PHE A 59 16.08 7.81 -5.41
N VAL A 60 16.00 6.49 -5.28
CA VAL A 60 17.17 5.62 -5.12
C VAL A 60 18.11 5.74 -6.32
N GLN A 61 17.58 5.76 -7.53
CA GLN A 61 18.37 5.91 -8.74
C GLN A 61 19.08 7.28 -8.81
N ILE A 62 18.37 8.37 -8.46
CA ILE A 62 18.96 9.71 -8.34
C ILE A 62 20.07 9.71 -7.29
N ARG A 63 19.82 9.08 -6.14
CA ARG A 63 20.81 8.97 -5.06
C ARG A 63 22.07 8.24 -5.53
N TYR A 64 21.91 7.14 -6.25
CA TYR A 64 23.02 6.38 -6.84
C TYR A 64 23.85 7.25 -7.80
N GLN A 65 23.20 8.03 -8.67
CA GLN A 65 23.88 8.93 -9.60
C GLN A 65 24.61 10.07 -8.86
N VAL A 66 24.01 10.65 -7.82
CA VAL A 66 24.64 11.69 -6.98
C VAL A 66 25.89 11.18 -6.26
N LEU A 67 25.94 9.90 -5.92
CA LEU A 67 27.11 9.26 -5.33
C LEU A 67 28.24 8.99 -6.34
N GLY A 68 28.02 9.27 -7.63
CA GLY A 68 29.03 9.11 -8.68
C GLY A 68 29.44 7.66 -8.93
N LYS A 69 28.56 6.70 -8.61
CA LYS A 69 28.82 5.27 -8.81
C LYS A 69 28.51 4.85 -10.24
N SER A 70 29.31 3.92 -10.75
CA SER A 70 29.16 3.32 -12.10
C SER A 70 29.17 1.78 -12.07
N ASP A 71 29.15 1.20 -10.86
CA ASP A 71 29.08 -0.23 -10.60
C ASP A 71 28.05 -0.44 -9.49
N TYR A 72 27.68 -1.69 -9.21
CA TYR A 72 26.74 -1.99 -8.15
C TYR A 72 27.15 -1.36 -6.82
N MET A 73 26.16 -1.08 -5.98
CA MET A 73 26.42 -0.53 -4.65
C MET A 73 25.67 -1.35 -3.62
N VAL A 74 26.45 -1.83 -2.65
CA VAL A 74 25.92 -2.42 -1.42
C VAL A 74 25.58 -1.31 -0.45
N ASP A 75 24.44 -1.42 0.23
CA ASP A 75 24.03 -0.51 1.31
C ASP A 75 24.06 0.98 0.91
N ILE A 76 23.19 1.37 -0.02
CA ILE A 76 23.12 2.77 -0.49
C ILE A 76 22.80 3.72 0.69
N PRO A 77 23.66 4.73 0.96
CA PRO A 77 23.51 5.56 2.14
C PRO A 77 22.38 6.57 1.96
N GLY A 78 21.62 6.81 3.03
CA GLY A 78 20.58 7.84 3.07
C GLY A 78 19.25 7.43 2.46
N TYR A 79 18.97 6.13 2.41
CA TYR A 79 17.67 5.60 2.03
C TYR A 79 17.26 4.44 2.95
N GLY A 80 16.00 4.44 3.38
CA GLY A 80 15.43 3.37 4.20
C GLY A 80 16.25 3.03 5.45
N SER A 81 16.48 1.74 5.67
CA SER A 81 17.33 1.18 6.72
C SER A 81 18.84 1.29 6.43
N GLY A 82 19.22 1.83 5.26
CA GLY A 82 20.60 1.90 4.79
C GLY A 82 21.15 0.56 4.30
N LYS A 83 20.29 -0.45 4.11
CA LYS A 83 20.68 -1.81 3.71
C LYS A 83 20.28 -2.17 2.29
N LEU A 84 19.86 -1.15 1.52
CA LEU A 84 19.33 -1.31 0.18
C LEU A 84 20.47 -1.41 -0.83
N ASP A 85 20.48 -2.50 -1.61
CA ASP A 85 21.46 -2.74 -2.64
C ASP A 85 20.92 -2.40 -4.01
N VAL A 86 21.78 -1.81 -4.84
CA VAL A 86 21.44 -1.41 -6.21
C VAL A 86 22.35 -2.07 -7.24
N ASN A 87 21.79 -2.35 -8.41
CA ASN A 87 22.54 -2.84 -9.57
C ASN A 87 23.41 -1.72 -10.19
N PRO A 88 24.28 -2.02 -11.16
CA PRO A 88 25.11 -1.02 -11.83
C PRO A 88 24.33 0.11 -12.54
N SER A 89 23.04 -0.10 -12.79
CA SER A 89 22.14 0.92 -13.35
C SER A 89 21.43 1.78 -12.30
N GLY A 90 21.70 1.55 -11.01
CA GLY A 90 21.13 2.28 -9.88
C GLY A 90 19.72 1.83 -9.48
N PHE A 91 19.24 0.69 -9.98
CA PHE A 91 17.94 0.14 -9.58
C PHE A 91 18.07 -0.73 -8.32
N PRO A 92 17.14 -0.61 -7.37
CA PRO A 92 17.11 -1.45 -6.18
C PRO A 92 16.84 -2.91 -6.55
N ILE A 93 17.68 -3.81 -6.03
CA ILE A 93 17.60 -5.25 -6.33
C ILE A 93 17.56 -6.13 -5.08
N GLY A 94 17.71 -5.57 -3.89
CA GLY A 94 17.45 -6.31 -2.67
C GLY A 94 17.98 -5.59 -1.44
N ILE A 95 17.92 -6.28 -0.31
CA ILE A 95 18.55 -5.85 0.93
C ILE A 95 19.56 -6.88 1.39
N ASN A 96 20.70 -6.41 1.90
CA ASN A 96 21.82 -7.23 2.40
C ASN A 96 22.22 -8.36 1.43
N LYS A 97 22.42 -8.04 0.15
CA LYS A 97 22.94 -8.93 -0.89
C LYS A 97 24.46 -8.96 -0.91
N GLY A 98 25.12 -7.96 -0.32
CA GLY A 98 26.56 -7.97 -0.08
C GLY A 98 26.95 -9.00 1.00
N ASN A 99 28.11 -9.60 0.86
CA ASN A 99 28.74 -10.38 1.94
C ASN A 99 29.41 -9.44 2.97
N ASN A 100 30.07 -10.01 4.00
CA ASN A 100 30.78 -9.27 5.05
C ASN A 100 31.95 -8.40 4.52
N GLN A 101 32.32 -8.57 3.26
CA GLN A 101 33.36 -7.82 2.57
C GLN A 101 32.77 -6.80 1.57
N GLY A 102 31.45 -6.60 1.55
CA GLY A 102 30.77 -5.66 0.67
C GLY A 102 30.67 -6.11 -0.80
N VAL A 103 30.91 -7.40 -1.09
CA VAL A 103 30.87 -7.94 -2.45
C VAL A 103 29.50 -8.55 -2.73
N MET A 104 28.89 -8.15 -3.85
CA MET A 104 27.62 -8.72 -4.32
C MET A 104 27.87 -9.70 -5.48
N ILE A 105 27.56 -10.97 -5.27
CA ILE A 105 27.80 -12.05 -6.24
C ILE A 105 26.85 -11.95 -7.44
N ASN A 106 25.62 -11.47 -7.23
CA ASN A 106 24.61 -11.35 -8.28
C ASN A 106 24.08 -9.92 -8.39
N PRO A 107 24.81 -9.02 -9.07
CA PRO A 107 24.48 -7.59 -9.12
C PRO A 107 23.34 -7.23 -10.08
N HIS A 108 22.74 -8.19 -10.79
CA HIS A 108 21.73 -7.92 -11.83
C HIS A 108 20.34 -8.51 -11.54
N ASN A 109 20.19 -9.33 -10.50
CA ASN A 109 18.94 -10.01 -10.19
C ASN A 109 18.53 -9.78 -8.73
N ILE A 110 17.29 -10.13 -8.38
CA ILE A 110 16.82 -9.99 -6.99
C ILE A 110 17.36 -11.11 -6.07
N GLY A 111 17.59 -12.31 -6.61
CA GLY A 111 18.30 -13.40 -5.91
C GLY A 111 17.55 -14.09 -4.76
N LYS A 112 16.35 -13.63 -4.38
CA LYS A 112 15.51 -14.21 -3.30
C LYS A 112 14.07 -14.52 -3.73
N ARG A 113 13.84 -14.79 -5.01
CA ARG A 113 12.50 -15.05 -5.59
C ARG A 113 11.48 -14.01 -5.08
N GLN A 114 10.29 -14.45 -4.68
CA GLN A 114 9.21 -13.58 -4.17
C GLN A 114 9.59 -12.87 -2.86
N GLN A 115 10.40 -13.49 -1.99
CA GLN A 115 10.84 -12.86 -0.74
C GLN A 115 11.64 -11.59 -0.99
N GLY A 116 12.50 -11.58 -2.02
CA GLY A 116 13.25 -10.38 -2.39
C GLY A 116 12.36 -9.24 -2.86
N CYS A 117 11.26 -9.54 -3.57
CA CYS A 117 10.26 -8.54 -3.95
C CYS A 117 9.56 -7.95 -2.71
N VAL A 118 9.21 -8.80 -1.73
CA VAL A 118 8.60 -8.34 -0.47
C VAL A 118 9.56 -7.50 0.35
N SER A 119 10.83 -7.91 0.46
CA SER A 119 11.84 -7.11 1.14
C SER A 119 12.04 -5.73 0.50
N LEU A 120 12.05 -5.66 -0.84
CA LEU A 120 12.10 -4.38 -1.55
C LEU A 120 10.83 -3.56 -1.34
N TRP A 121 9.66 -4.20 -1.34
CA TRP A 121 8.38 -3.54 -1.06
C TRP A 121 8.36 -2.87 0.32
N GLU A 122 8.88 -3.57 1.33
CA GLU A 122 8.96 -3.07 2.70
C GLU A 122 10.02 -1.98 2.88
N GLU A 123 11.14 -2.09 2.17
CA GLU A 123 12.25 -1.14 2.26
C GLU A 123 11.99 0.16 1.49
N LEU A 124 11.31 0.09 0.34
CA LEU A 124 11.08 1.24 -0.55
C LEU A 124 9.87 2.10 -0.16
N LEU A 125 8.89 1.54 0.55
CA LEU A 125 7.66 2.25 0.90
C LEU A 125 7.67 2.72 2.35
N VAL A 126 7.20 3.95 2.57
CA VAL A 126 6.90 4.46 3.91
C VAL A 126 5.53 3.92 4.34
N ASN A 127 5.50 3.02 5.32
CA ASN A 127 4.30 2.28 5.75
C ASN A 127 3.71 1.41 4.62
N PRO A 128 4.43 0.36 4.18
CA PRO A 128 3.97 -0.53 3.13
C PRO A 128 2.64 -1.21 3.54
N PRO A 129 1.65 -1.30 2.64
CA PRO A 129 0.53 -2.19 2.87
C PRO A 129 1.02 -3.65 2.88
N SER A 130 0.34 -4.50 3.65
CA SER A 130 0.69 -5.91 3.74
C SER A 130 0.60 -6.59 2.38
N VAL A 131 1.64 -7.34 2.04
CA VAL A 131 1.67 -8.24 0.89
C VAL A 131 1.81 -9.67 1.39
N SER A 132 1.05 -10.60 0.82
CA SER A 132 1.17 -12.02 1.14
C SER A 132 2.01 -12.71 0.07
N LEU A 133 3.00 -13.48 0.51
CA LEU A 133 3.52 -14.54 -0.35
C LEU A 133 2.44 -15.61 -0.48
N ILE A 134 2.13 -16.04 -1.70
CA ILE A 134 1.30 -17.22 -1.89
C ILE A 134 2.09 -18.37 -1.25
N LYS A 135 1.54 -18.97 -0.19
CA LYS A 135 2.12 -20.17 0.43
C LYS A 135 1.83 -21.35 -0.52
N GLY A 136 2.56 -21.42 -1.63
CA GLY A 136 2.23 -22.27 -2.78
C GLY A 136 3.42 -22.84 -3.55
N ASP A 137 4.67 -22.63 -3.13
CA ASP A 137 5.84 -23.20 -3.80
C ASP A 137 6.93 -23.40 -2.75
N GLY A 138 6.94 -24.57 -2.11
CA GLY A 138 7.94 -24.93 -1.10
C GLY A 138 9.34 -25.04 -1.67
N SER A 139 10.34 -24.95 -0.77
CA SER A 139 11.77 -25.24 -0.96
C SER A 139 12.58 -24.32 -1.90
#